data_AF-A0A3C1SFK2-F1
#
_entry.id   AF-A0A3C1SFK2-F1
#
_cell.length_a   1.000
_cell.length_b   1.000
_cell.length_c   1.000
_cell.angle_alpha   90.00
_cell.angle_beta   90.00
_cell.angle_gamma   90.00
#
_symmetry.space_group_name_H-M   'P 1'
#
loop_
_entity.id
_entity.type
_entity.pdbx_description
1 polymer ?
#
loop_
_entity_poly.entity_id
_entity_poly.type
_entity_poly.pdbx_seq_one_letter_code
_entity_poly.pdbx_strand_id
1 'polypeptide(L)'
;LRIGFVAAHEAIISKLMRYALPWSVNSLAQAAVIWLMTNRTEIDAFIENTRAFLEVERNAFADRQSASRHLRLFPSETSFILAELSAPYKASEICESLADGGILIRNCANFTGLSEKFIRVSLKTSEINCMIAERLLAL
;
A
#
# COMPACT_ATOMS: atom_id res chain seq x y z
N LEU A 1 4.91 8.92 12.89
CA LEU A 1 3.82 9.54 13.68
C LEU A 1 2.56 8.68 13.51
N ARG A 2 1.70 8.58 14.54
CA ARG A 2 0.43 7.83 14.45
C ARG A 2 -0.74 8.78 14.72
N ILE A 3 -1.62 8.88 13.74
CA ILE A 3 -2.87 9.64 13.81
C ILE A 3 -3.94 8.86 13.07
N GLY A 4 -5.15 8.84 13.63
CA GLY A 4 -6.35 8.31 13.01
C GLY A 4 -7.56 9.00 13.63
N PHE A 5 -8.65 9.09 12.88
CA PHE A 5 -9.89 9.68 13.36
C PHE A 5 -11.07 8.84 12.89
N VAL A 6 -12.22 9.04 13.54
CA VAL A 6 -13.50 8.47 13.14
C VAL A 6 -14.49 9.59 12.95
N ALA A 7 -15.25 9.54 11.87
CA ALA A 7 -16.38 10.42 11.61
C ALA A 7 -17.65 9.57 11.60
N ALA A 8 -18.57 9.83 12.54
CA ALA A 8 -19.81 9.09 12.69
C ALA A 8 -20.86 9.95 13.41
N HIS A 9 -22.11 9.51 13.42
CA HIS A 9 -23.18 10.16 14.19
C HIS A 9 -22.82 10.26 15.67
N GLU A 10 -23.21 11.35 16.33
CA GLU A 10 -22.86 11.65 17.73
C GLU A 10 -23.16 10.47 18.67
N ALA A 11 -24.34 9.85 18.55
CA ALA A 11 -24.72 8.68 19.34
C ALA A 11 -23.73 7.49 19.23
N ILE A 12 -23.03 7.33 18.11
CA ILE A 12 -21.96 6.32 17.94
C ILE A 12 -20.69 6.81 18.63
N ILE A 13 -20.30 8.07 18.41
CA ILE A 13 -19.12 8.68 19.02
C ILE A 13 -19.21 8.62 20.55
N SER A 14 -20.36 8.96 21.15
CA SER A 14 -20.54 8.88 22.61
C SER A 14 -20.31 7.47 23.15
N LYS A 15 -20.71 6.43 22.41
CA LYS A 15 -20.47 5.03 22.80
C LYS A 15 -18.98 4.67 22.70
N LEU A 16 -18.31 5.09 21.64
CA LEU A 16 -16.88 4.86 21.43
C LEU A 16 -16.01 5.58 22.46
N MET A 17 -16.36 6.82 22.81
CA MET A 17 -15.61 7.65 23.77
C MET A 17 -15.53 7.04 25.17
N ARG A 18 -16.47 6.16 25.55
CA ARG A 18 -16.40 5.40 26.80
C ARG A 18 -15.20 4.44 26.88
N TYR A 19 -14.63 4.07 25.74
CA TYR A 19 -13.45 3.20 25.63
C TYR A 19 -12.20 3.96 25.18
N ALA A 20 -12.31 5.27 24.96
CA ALA A 20 -11.18 6.06 24.50
C ALA A 20 -10.14 6.21 25.61
N LEU A 21 -8.88 5.93 25.28
CA LEU A 21 -7.77 6.19 26.18
C LEU A 21 -7.48 7.70 26.21
N PRO A 22 -7.24 8.28 27.40
CA PRO A 22 -6.76 9.65 27.49
C PRO A 22 -5.37 9.74 26.84
N TRP A 23 -5.06 10.89 26.24
CA TRP A 23 -3.78 11.16 25.55
C TRP A 23 -3.40 10.13 24.46
N SER A 24 -4.39 9.59 23.75
CA SER A 24 -4.18 8.61 22.67
C SER A 24 -3.43 9.15 21.45
N VAL A 25 -3.24 10.47 21.36
CA VAL A 25 -2.51 11.14 20.27
C VAL A 25 -1.38 11.98 20.84
N ASN A 26 -0.14 11.68 20.43
CA ASN A 26 1.04 12.41 20.89
C ASN A 26 1.12 13.84 20.30
N SER A 27 1.87 14.71 20.97
CA SER A 27 2.02 16.13 20.61
C SER A 27 2.55 16.37 19.20
N LEU A 28 3.50 15.56 18.72
CA LEU A 28 4.05 15.69 17.37
C LEU A 28 3.01 15.36 16.29
N ALA A 29 2.17 14.35 16.52
CA ALA A 29 1.08 14.01 15.61
C ALA A 29 0.03 15.13 15.58
N GLN A 30 -0.28 15.74 16.72
CA GLN A 30 -1.20 16.89 16.78
C GLN A 30 -0.64 18.10 16.02
N ALA A 31 0.64 18.44 16.24
CA ALA A 31 1.33 19.52 15.53
C ALA A 31 1.35 19.29 14.01
N ALA A 32 1.62 18.06 13.57
CA ALA A 32 1.56 17.69 12.16
C ALA A 32 0.16 17.90 11.58
N VAL A 33 -0.91 17.47 12.26
CA VAL A 33 -2.30 17.67 11.79
C VAL A 33 -2.63 19.16 11.67
N ILE A 34 -2.29 19.98 12.67
CA ILE A 34 -2.53 21.43 12.62
C ILE A 34 -1.84 22.04 11.40
N TRP A 35 -0.59 21.65 11.13
CA TRP A 35 0.14 22.11 9.96
C TRP A 35 -0.52 21.66 8.65
N LEU A 36 -0.89 20.38 8.54
CA LEU A 36 -1.59 19.83 7.37
C LEU A 36 -2.93 20.55 7.10
N MET A 37 -3.67 20.91 8.16
CA MET A 37 -4.97 21.56 8.03
C MET A 37 -4.87 23.06 7.73
N THR A 38 -3.76 23.71 8.08
CA THR A 38 -3.55 25.15 7.85
C THR A 38 -2.94 25.43 6.47
N ASN A 39 -2.06 24.56 5.98
CA ASN A 39 -1.35 24.74 4.70
C ASN A 39 -2.09 24.05 3.55
N ARG A 40 -3.37 24.40 3.35
CA ARG A 40 -4.27 23.67 2.45
C ARG A 40 -3.81 23.67 1.00
N THR A 41 -3.29 24.78 0.51
CA THR A 41 -2.83 24.89 -0.89
C THR A 41 -1.74 23.86 -1.20
N GLU A 42 -0.72 23.77 -0.36
CA GLU A 42 0.39 22.83 -0.50
C GLU A 42 -0.07 21.38 -0.34
N ILE A 43 -0.99 21.13 0.59
CA ILE A 43 -1.51 19.79 0.85
C ILE A 43 -2.44 19.30 -0.26
N ASP A 44 -3.32 20.16 -0.77
CA ASP A 44 -4.20 19.81 -1.87
C ASP A 44 -3.36 19.51 -3.13
N ALA A 45 -2.32 20.31 -3.40
CA ALA A 45 -1.36 20.01 -4.48
C ALA A 45 -0.61 18.68 -4.25
N PHE A 46 -0.15 18.40 -3.04
CA PHE A 46 0.49 17.12 -2.69
C PHE A 46 -0.44 15.93 -2.91
N ILE A 47 -1.72 16.05 -2.52
CA ILE A 47 -2.73 15.00 -2.69
C ILE A 47 -2.95 14.71 -4.17
N GLU A 48 -3.16 15.74 -4.99
CA GLU A 48 -3.39 15.58 -6.42
C GLU A 48 -2.18 15.00 -7.13
N ASN A 49 -0.97 15.49 -6.82
CA ASN A 49 0.27 14.94 -7.36
C ASN A 49 0.46 13.47 -6.97
N THR A 50 0.14 13.11 -5.72
CA THR A 50 0.24 11.72 -5.25
C THR A 50 -0.77 10.82 -5.95
N ARG A 51 -2.01 11.29 -6.16
CA ARG A 51 -3.05 10.54 -6.90
C ARG A 51 -2.63 10.30 -8.34
N ALA A 52 -2.20 11.36 -9.04
CA ALA A 52 -1.73 11.26 -10.41
C ALA A 52 -0.52 10.33 -10.53
N PHE A 53 0.44 10.44 -9.60
CA PHE A 53 1.59 9.54 -9.54
C PHE A 53 1.19 8.07 -9.36
N LEU A 54 0.34 7.77 -8.38
CA LEU A 54 -0.11 6.40 -8.13
C LEU A 54 -0.89 5.83 -9.32
N GLU A 55 -1.68 6.65 -10.01
CA GLU A 55 -2.40 6.25 -11.22
C GLU A 55 -1.44 5.85 -12.34
N VAL A 56 -0.49 6.72 -12.66
CA VAL A 56 0.53 6.47 -13.70
C VAL A 56 1.35 5.23 -13.36
N GLU A 57 1.86 5.12 -12.14
CA GLU A 57 2.72 4.02 -11.74
C GLU A 57 1.99 2.67 -11.70
N ARG A 58 0.72 2.66 -11.29
CA ARG A 58 -0.08 1.44 -11.29
C ARG A 58 -0.33 0.93 -12.69
N ASN A 59 -0.71 1.83 -13.60
CA ASN A 59 -0.95 1.48 -15.01
C ASN A 59 0.35 1.01 -15.66
N ALA A 60 1.45 1.72 -15.45
CA ALA A 60 2.75 1.36 -15.98
C ALA A 60 3.28 0.03 -15.40
N PHE A 61 2.98 -0.30 -14.13
CA PHE A 61 3.31 -1.60 -13.54
C PHE A 61 2.45 -2.71 -14.15
N ALA A 62 1.14 -2.47 -14.32
CA ALA A 62 0.23 -3.44 -14.92
C ALA A 62 0.58 -3.73 -16.38
N ASP A 63 0.90 -2.72 -17.17
CA ASP A 63 1.29 -2.85 -18.57
C ASP A 63 2.56 -3.68 -18.73
N ARG A 64 3.56 -3.47 -17.87
CA ARG A 64 4.79 -4.29 -17.85
C ARG A 64 4.51 -5.75 -17.56
N GLN A 65 3.49 -6.04 -16.75
CA GLN A 65 3.09 -7.40 -16.41
C GLN A 65 2.03 -8.01 -17.33
N SER A 66 1.59 -7.28 -18.35
CA SER A 66 0.56 -7.76 -19.29
C SER A 66 0.95 -9.04 -20.01
N ALA A 67 2.25 -9.27 -20.22
CA ALA A 67 2.79 -10.47 -20.85
C ALA A 67 3.08 -11.62 -19.86
N SER A 68 2.97 -11.38 -18.54
CA SER A 68 3.27 -12.40 -17.53
C SER A 68 2.25 -13.53 -17.57
N ARG A 69 2.73 -14.77 -17.59
CA ARG A 69 1.90 -15.98 -17.46
C ARG A 69 1.81 -16.50 -16.02
N HIS A 70 2.69 -15.99 -15.16
CA HIS A 70 2.91 -16.50 -13.81
C HIS A 70 2.37 -15.56 -12.72
N LEU A 71 1.91 -14.38 -13.11
CA LEU A 71 1.42 -13.36 -12.19
C LEU A 71 0.10 -12.77 -12.67
N ARG A 72 -0.95 -12.91 -11.86
CA ARG A 72 -2.23 -12.24 -12.07
C ARG A 72 -2.33 -11.04 -11.13
N LEU A 73 -2.43 -9.84 -11.69
CA LEU A 73 -2.64 -8.61 -10.93
C LEU A 73 -4.13 -8.37 -10.66
N PHE A 74 -4.45 -7.86 -9.47
CA PHE A 74 -5.78 -7.38 -9.14
C PHE A 74 -5.85 -5.86 -9.27
N PRO A 75 -6.94 -5.30 -9.85
CA PRO A 75 -7.17 -3.86 -9.86
C PRO A 75 -7.07 -3.28 -8.44
N SER A 76 -6.45 -2.10 -8.32
CA SER A 76 -6.22 -1.47 -7.03
C SER A 76 -6.47 0.03 -7.13
N GLU A 77 -7.14 0.58 -6.13
CA GLU A 77 -7.31 2.03 -5.94
C GLU A 77 -6.38 2.55 -4.83
N THR A 78 -5.36 1.77 -4.47
CA THR A 78 -4.47 2.04 -3.33
C THR A 78 -3.02 2.16 -3.76
N SER A 79 -2.12 2.48 -2.83
CA SER A 79 -0.67 2.58 -3.08
C SER A 79 0.06 1.23 -3.15
N PHE A 80 -0.66 0.14 -3.38
CA PHE A 80 -0.11 -1.19 -3.54
C PHE A 80 -0.94 -2.00 -4.54
N ILE A 81 -0.36 -3.06 -5.09
CA ILE A 81 -1.02 -4.00 -5.98
C ILE A 81 -0.98 -5.38 -5.32
N LEU A 82 -2.14 -6.04 -5.24
CA LEU A 82 -2.22 -7.45 -4.87
C LEU A 82 -2.01 -8.29 -6.14
N ALA A 83 -1.24 -9.36 -6.02
CA ALA A 83 -1.01 -10.29 -7.11
C ALA A 83 -1.11 -11.74 -6.64
N GLU A 84 -1.63 -12.59 -7.53
CA GLU A 84 -1.69 -14.04 -7.36
C GLU A 84 -0.67 -14.69 -8.28
N LEU A 85 0.14 -15.58 -7.70
CA LEU A 85 1.14 -16.37 -8.39
C LEU A 85 0.53 -17.65 -8.95
N SER A 86 0.85 -17.97 -10.20
CA SER A 86 0.55 -19.26 -10.80
C SER A 86 1.53 -20.33 -10.29
N ALA A 87 1.10 -21.59 -10.28
CA ALA A 87 2.00 -22.71 -10.01
C ALA A 87 3.18 -22.73 -11.02
N PRO A 88 4.39 -23.13 -10.60
CA PRO A 88 4.74 -23.71 -9.29
C PRO A 88 5.09 -22.70 -8.19
N TYR A 89 5.05 -21.39 -8.46
CA TYR A 89 5.59 -20.37 -7.57
C TYR A 89 4.80 -20.18 -6.28
N LYS A 90 5.54 -20.02 -5.17
CA LYS A 90 5.00 -19.63 -3.87
C LYS A 90 5.47 -18.25 -3.43
N ALA A 91 4.61 -17.53 -2.72
CA ALA A 91 4.86 -16.20 -2.19
C ALA A 91 6.12 -16.14 -1.31
N SER A 92 6.41 -17.20 -0.53
CA SER A 92 7.63 -17.26 0.28
C SER A 92 8.90 -17.24 -0.57
N GLU A 93 8.94 -18.04 -1.63
CA GLU A 93 10.09 -18.17 -2.54
C GLU A 93 10.35 -16.85 -3.28
N ILE A 94 9.29 -16.22 -3.79
CA ILE A 94 9.39 -14.92 -4.46
C ILE A 94 9.84 -13.83 -3.49
N CYS A 95 9.32 -13.81 -2.26
CA CYS A 95 9.72 -12.83 -1.26
C CYS A 95 11.20 -13.00 -0.86
N GLU A 96 11.66 -14.24 -0.69
CA GLU A 96 13.04 -14.55 -0.33
C GLU A 96 14.00 -14.17 -1.47
N SER A 97 13.69 -14.56 -2.71
CA SER A 97 14.49 -14.20 -3.89
C SER A 97 14.61 -12.68 -4.09
N LEU A 98 13.54 -11.92 -3.85
CA LEU A 98 13.59 -10.46 -3.89
C LEU A 98 14.36 -9.88 -2.70
N ALA A 99 14.24 -10.47 -1.51
CA ALA A 99 14.94 -10.03 -0.32
C ALA A 99 16.47 -10.17 -0.44
N ASP A 100 16.95 -11.22 -1.11
CA ASP A 100 18.37 -11.39 -1.46
C ASP A 100 18.89 -10.24 -2.34
N GLY A 101 18.00 -9.65 -3.15
CA GLY A 101 18.25 -8.44 -3.93
C GLY A 101 17.99 -7.12 -3.18
N GLY A 102 17.76 -7.16 -1.86
CA GLY A 102 17.46 -5.99 -1.03
C GLY A 102 16.03 -5.45 -1.18
N ILE A 103 15.12 -6.22 -1.79
CA ILE A 103 13.73 -5.80 -2.06
C ILE A 103 12.78 -6.59 -1.16
N LEU A 104 12.09 -5.90 -0.26
CA LEU A 104 11.07 -6.51 0.59
C LEU A 104 9.67 -6.23 0.06
N ILE A 105 8.96 -7.29 -0.32
CA ILE A 105 7.53 -7.26 -0.63
C ILE A 105 6.73 -8.02 0.44
N ARG A 106 5.40 -7.91 0.41
CA ARG A 106 4.55 -8.53 1.44
C ARG A 106 4.07 -9.91 0.99
N ASN A 107 4.52 -10.96 1.68
CA ASN A 107 3.88 -12.28 1.65
C ASN A 107 2.48 -12.20 2.28
N CYS A 108 1.45 -12.64 1.56
CA CYS A 108 0.06 -12.58 2.00
C CYS A 108 -0.52 -13.93 2.49
N ALA A 109 0.30 -14.97 2.66
CA ALA A 109 -0.15 -16.29 3.10
C ALA A 109 -0.84 -16.31 4.48
N ASN A 110 -0.57 -15.32 5.34
CA ASN A 110 -1.15 -15.22 6.68
C ASN A 110 -2.42 -14.37 6.76
N PHE A 111 -2.97 -13.91 5.63
CA PHE A 111 -4.25 -13.21 5.61
C PHE A 111 -5.39 -14.21 5.41
N THR A 112 -6.40 -14.14 6.27
CA THR A 112 -7.63 -14.94 6.12
C THR A 112 -8.26 -14.69 4.74
N GLY A 113 -8.51 -15.77 3.99
CA GLY A 113 -9.06 -15.72 2.64
C GLY A 113 -8.02 -15.69 1.51
N LEU A 114 -6.72 -15.57 1.82
CA LEU A 114 -5.62 -15.70 0.86
C LEU A 114 -4.82 -16.98 1.12
N SER A 115 -3.94 -17.31 0.18
CA SER A 115 -3.10 -18.52 0.22
C SER A 115 -1.62 -18.18 0.06
N GLU A 116 -0.76 -19.20 0.08
CA GLU A 116 0.68 -19.10 -0.21
C GLU A 116 1.00 -18.62 -1.63
N LYS A 117 0.00 -18.31 -2.47
CA LYS A 117 0.18 -17.77 -3.82
C LYS A 117 0.07 -16.25 -3.88
N PHE A 118 -0.30 -15.58 -2.79
CA PHE A 118 -0.56 -14.14 -2.83
C PHE A 118 0.62 -13.33 -2.31
N ILE A 119 0.97 -12.32 -3.09
CA ILE A 119 1.93 -11.28 -2.70
C ILE A 119 1.30 -9.91 -2.89
N ARG A 120 1.84 -8.92 -2.19
CA ARG A 120 1.46 -7.52 -2.37
C ARG A 120 2.68 -6.63 -2.50
N VAL A 121 2.71 -5.86 -3.58
CA VAL A 121 3.81 -4.95 -3.93
C VAL A 121 3.34 -3.52 -3.67
N SER A 122 4.11 -2.76 -2.89
CA SER A 122 3.80 -1.33 -2.68
C SER A 122 4.47 -0.51 -3.77
N LEU A 123 3.73 0.44 -4.35
CA LEU A 123 4.31 1.37 -5.31
C LEU A 123 5.26 2.33 -4.58
N LYS A 124 6.43 2.53 -5.18
CA LYS A 124 7.52 3.43 -4.77
C LYS A 124 7.83 4.37 -5.93
N THR A 125 9.08 4.78 -6.11
CA THR A 125 9.51 5.57 -7.27
C THR A 125 9.43 4.74 -8.55
N SER A 126 9.36 5.41 -9.70
CA SER A 126 9.25 4.76 -11.01
C SER A 126 10.41 3.78 -11.28
N GLU A 127 11.62 4.12 -10.83
CA GLU A 127 12.80 3.26 -10.98
C GLU A 127 12.66 1.96 -10.19
N ILE A 128 12.21 2.07 -8.93
CA ILE A 128 11.99 0.90 -8.07
C ILE A 128 10.84 0.05 -8.61
N ASN A 129 9.75 0.68 -9.04
CA ASN A 129 8.59 -0.02 -9.60
C ASN A 129 8.96 -0.78 -10.89
N CYS A 130 9.75 -0.15 -11.78
CA CYS A 130 10.25 -0.78 -13.00
C CYS A 130 11.13 -2.00 -12.68
N MET A 131 12.11 -1.84 -11.78
CA MET A 131 12.99 -2.92 -11.34
C MET A 131 12.21 -4.10 -10.75
N ILE A 132 11.21 -3.84 -9.90
CA ILE A 132 10.38 -4.90 -9.32
C ILE A 132 9.54 -5.59 -10.40
N ALA A 133 8.94 -4.82 -11.32
CA ALA A 133 8.14 -5.36 -12.41
C ALA A 133 8.98 -6.29 -13.30
N GLU A 134 10.20 -5.89 -13.68
CA GLU A 134 11.12 -6.70 -14.48
C GLU A 134 11.52 -8.00 -13.78
N ARG A 135 11.88 -7.94 -12.49
CA ARG A 135 12.22 -9.14 -11.71
C ARG A 135 11.06 -10.12 -11.60
N LEU A 136 9.84 -9.60 -11.44
CA LEU A 136 8.63 -10.41 -11.37
C LEU A 136 8.18 -10.94 -12.75
N LEU A 137 8.52 -10.25 -13.84
CA LEU A 137 8.27 -10.72 -15.21
C LEU A 137 9.21 -11.86 -15.62
N ALA A 138 10.41 -11.90 -15.02
CA ALA A 138 11.40 -12.94 -15.24
C ALA A 138 11.12 -14.27 -14.49
N LEU A 139 10.01 -14.33 -13.72
CA LEU A 139 9.47 -15.57 -13.16
C LEU A 139 8.84 -16.42 -14.27
#